data_AF-A0A0W0G6J0-F1
#
_entry.id   AF-A0A0W0G6J0-F1
#
_cell.length_a   1.000
_cell.length_b   1.000
_cell.length_c   1.000
_cell.angle_alpha   90.00
_cell.angle_beta   90.00
_cell.angle_gamma   90.00
#
_symmetry.space_group_name_H-M   'P 1'
#
loop_
_entity.id
_entity.type
_entity.pdbx_description
1 polymer ?
#
loop_
_entity_poly.entity_id
_entity_poly.type
_entity_poly.pdbx_seq_one_letter_code
_entity_poly.pdbx_strand_id
1 'polypeptide(L)'
;MISGIGDEDMILGLPWLCYHNLQIDWETGEMKFLPKRKLQIKKFTGVLDNTSEEVLIGAKITASQELAHQQQEVKKKIDELIPSYLLGYQDHFEKGKAERFPPSRSYDHAIELQPDFVPRNCKLYLLSPVEQKEQDKFLEENL
;
A
#
# COMPACT_ATOMS: atom_id res chain seq x y z
N MET A 1 16.65 -14.71 -8.25
CA MET A 1 15.50 -15.04 -7.37
C MET A 1 15.96 -14.78 -5.96
N ILE A 2 15.52 -13.66 -5.38
CA ILE A 2 15.96 -13.18 -4.08
C ILE A 2 14.69 -13.19 -3.24
N SER A 3 14.44 -14.26 -2.49
CA SER A 3 13.42 -14.18 -1.46
C SER A 3 14.04 -13.36 -0.33
N GLY A 4 13.42 -12.24 0.06
CA GLY A 4 13.87 -11.38 1.15
C GLY A 4 13.75 -12.10 2.48
N ILE A 5 14.66 -13.03 2.72
CA ILE A 5 14.70 -13.96 3.86
C ILE A 5 15.92 -13.62 4.76
N GLY A 6 16.58 -12.48 4.56
CA GLY A 6 17.66 -12.03 5.42
C GLY A 6 18.79 -13.06 5.54
N ASP A 7 19.26 -13.27 6.77
CA ASP A 7 20.27 -14.28 7.15
C ASP A 7 19.63 -15.62 7.55
N GLU A 8 18.31 -15.76 7.41
CA GLU A 8 17.60 -16.96 7.82
C GLU A 8 17.63 -18.03 6.72
N ASP A 9 17.85 -19.29 7.09
CA ASP A 9 17.87 -20.38 6.10
C ASP A 9 16.46 -20.78 5.62
N MET A 10 15.42 -20.56 6.44
CA MET A 10 14.03 -20.93 6.13
C MET A 10 13.02 -20.24 7.06
N ILE A 11 11.90 -19.74 6.51
CA ILE A 11 10.75 -19.26 7.28
C ILE A 11 9.68 -20.36 7.34
N LEU A 12 9.33 -20.78 8.54
CA LEU A 12 8.28 -21.77 8.79
C LEU A 12 7.02 -21.07 9.31
N GLY A 13 5.94 -21.16 8.53
CA GLY A 13 4.65 -20.59 8.94
C GLY A 13 3.98 -21.38 10.07
N LEU A 14 3.10 -20.70 10.81
CA LEU A 14 2.26 -21.28 11.87
C LEU A 14 1.55 -22.60 11.50
N PRO A 15 0.92 -22.74 10.31
CA PRO A 15 0.26 -24.00 9.93
C PRO A 15 1.21 -25.20 9.89
N TRP A 16 2.47 -24.97 9.50
CA TRP A 16 3.51 -26.01 9.45
C TRP A 16 3.94 -26.41 10.87
N LEU A 17 4.13 -25.43 11.76
CA LEU A 17 4.45 -25.66 13.17
C LEU A 17 3.35 -26.47 13.88
N CYS A 18 2.08 -26.11 13.68
CA CYS A 18 0.95 -26.85 14.26
C CYS A 18 0.85 -28.29 13.74
N TYR A 19 1.07 -28.51 12.45
CA TYR A 19 0.99 -29.85 11.85
C TYR A 19 2.08 -30.79 12.38
N HIS A 20 3.29 -30.27 12.59
CA HIS A 20 4.43 -31.06 13.05
C HIS A 20 4.58 -31.11 14.58
N ASN A 21 4.00 -30.14 15.30
CA ASN A 21 3.99 -30.03 16.77
C ASN A 21 5.35 -30.33 17.39
N LEU A 22 6.36 -29.56 16.97
CA LEU A 22 7.75 -29.74 17.36
C LEU A 22 7.98 -29.24 18.79
N GLN A 23 8.96 -29.82 19.47
CA GLN A 23 9.44 -29.27 20.73
C GLN A 23 10.50 -28.22 20.43
N ILE A 24 10.13 -26.96 20.70
CA ILE A 24 10.99 -25.80 20.55
C ILE A 24 11.35 -25.33 21.95
N ASP A 25 12.64 -25.25 22.23
CA ASP A 25 13.16 -24.53 23.38
C ASP A 25 13.46 -23.09 22.94
N TRP A 26 12.65 -22.15 23.42
CA TRP A 26 12.73 -20.74 23.02
C TRP A 26 13.88 -19.99 23.69
N GLU A 27 14.44 -20.49 24.79
CA GLU A 27 15.56 -19.84 25.47
C GLU A 27 16.90 -20.18 24.80
N THR A 28 17.04 -21.41 24.30
CA THR A 28 18.26 -21.87 23.62
C THR A 28 18.18 -21.80 22.09
N GLY A 29 16.97 -21.65 21.53
CA GLY A 29 16.74 -21.66 20.09
C GLY A 29 16.85 -23.06 19.45
N GLU A 30 16.90 -24.12 20.27
CA GLU A 30 17.01 -25.49 19.78
C GLU A 30 15.63 -26.10 19.47
N MET A 31 15.53 -26.73 18.29
CA MET A 31 14.32 -27.47 17.91
C MET A 31 14.61 -28.96 17.78
N LYS A 32 13.83 -29.78 18.49
CA LYS A 32 13.96 -31.24 18.46
C LYS A 32 12.90 -31.84 17.53
N PHE A 33 13.37 -32.38 16.42
CA PHE A 33 12.54 -33.19 15.53
C PHE A 33 12.29 -34.56 16.15
N LEU A 34 11.03 -34.91 16.35
CA LEU A 34 10.68 -36.27 16.79
C LEU A 34 11.05 -37.27 15.69
N PRO A 35 11.79 -38.35 16.00
CA PRO A 35 12.23 -39.29 14.99
C PRO A 35 11.03 -40.04 14.42
N LYS A 36 10.96 -40.04 13.08
CA LYS A 36 10.03 -40.75 12.17
C LYS A 36 8.80 -39.97 11.69
N ARG A 37 9.00 -38.99 10.80
CA ARG A 37 8.14 -38.84 9.62
C ARG A 37 9.00 -38.47 8.41
N LYS A 38 9.12 -39.38 7.44
CA LYS A 38 9.72 -39.05 6.13
C LYS A 38 8.86 -37.95 5.49
N LEU A 39 9.45 -36.82 5.15
CA LEU A 39 8.77 -35.74 4.42
C LEU A 39 8.51 -36.20 2.99
N GLN A 40 7.36 -36.82 2.76
CA GLN A 40 6.82 -37.03 1.42
C GLN A 40 6.02 -35.78 1.05
N ILE A 41 6.69 -34.77 0.50
CA ILE A 41 6.02 -33.62 -0.09
C ILE A 41 5.34 -34.13 -1.37
N LYS A 42 4.09 -34.56 -1.27
CA LYS A 42 3.29 -34.85 -2.46
C LYS A 42 3.08 -33.54 -3.21
N LYS A 43 3.45 -33.49 -4.49
CA LYS A 43 2.94 -32.44 -5.39
C LYS A 43 1.41 -32.46 -5.29
N PHE A 44 0.84 -31.34 -4.88
CA PHE A 44 -0.61 -31.18 -4.81
C PHE A 44 -1.15 -31.06 -6.23
N THR A 45 -1.72 -32.14 -6.75
CA THR A 45 -2.56 -32.14 -7.94
C THR A 45 -4.00 -32.37 -7.51
N GLY A 46 -4.77 -31.28 -7.42
CA GLY A 46 -6.23 -31.30 -7.41
C GLY A 46 -6.91 -30.58 -6.24
N VAL A 47 -7.63 -29.49 -6.57
CA VAL A 47 -8.98 -29.06 -6.11
C VAL A 47 -9.56 -28.03 -7.12
N LEU A 48 -8.77 -27.47 -8.05
CA LEU A 48 -9.21 -26.38 -8.94
C LEU A 48 -9.82 -26.79 -10.29
N ASP A 49 -10.04 -28.08 -10.57
CA ASP A 49 -10.33 -28.52 -11.95
C ASP A 49 -11.82 -28.66 -12.31
N ASN A 50 -12.76 -28.46 -11.39
CA ASN A 50 -14.20 -28.68 -11.67
C ASN A 50 -15.14 -27.58 -11.13
N THR A 51 -14.67 -26.34 -11.00
CA THR A 51 -15.57 -25.22 -10.68
C THR A 51 -15.71 -24.36 -11.93
N SER A 52 -16.94 -24.28 -12.44
CA SER A 52 -17.35 -23.44 -13.57
C SER A 52 -16.80 -22.02 -13.44
N GLU A 53 -16.47 -21.41 -14.59
CA GLU A 53 -15.89 -20.08 -14.75
C GLU A 53 -16.76 -18.96 -14.14
N GLU A 54 -16.76 -18.84 -12.82
CA GLU A 54 -17.10 -17.60 -12.13
C GLU A 54 -15.79 -16.94 -11.73
N VAL A 55 -15.60 -15.70 -12.18
CA VAL A 55 -14.38 -14.89 -12.05
C VAL A 55 -13.79 -15.02 -10.64
N LEU A 56 -12.80 -15.90 -10.54
CA LEU A 56 -12.11 -16.21 -9.30
C LEU A 56 -11.13 -15.07 -9.01
N ILE A 57 -11.64 -13.98 -8.45
CA ILE A 57 -10.80 -13.02 -7.74
C ILE A 57 -10.22 -13.80 -6.55
N GLY A 58 -9.04 -14.39 -6.75
CA GLY A 58 -8.33 -15.22 -5.78
C GLY A 58 -7.84 -14.48 -4.53
N ALA A 59 -8.49 -13.39 -4.15
CA ALA A 59 -8.27 -12.71 -2.90
C ALA A 59 -9.24 -13.30 -1.86
N LYS A 60 -8.72 -14.04 -0.88
CA LYS A 60 -9.46 -14.30 0.34
C LYS A 60 -9.73 -12.94 0.99
N ILE A 61 -10.98 -12.49 0.99
CA ILE A 61 -11.36 -11.29 1.72
C ILE A 61 -11.14 -11.63 3.20
N THR A 62 -10.20 -10.93 3.83
CA THR A 62 -9.90 -11.16 5.25
C THR A 62 -11.01 -10.50 6.08
N ALA A 63 -11.30 -10.98 7.29
CA ALA A 63 -12.32 -10.39 8.16
C ALA A 63 -12.19 -8.85 8.32
N SER A 64 -10.96 -8.33 8.34
CA SER A 64 -10.69 -6.88 8.35
C SER A 64 -11.12 -6.14 7.08
N GLN A 65 -11.02 -6.78 5.91
CA GLN A 65 -11.48 -6.22 4.63
C GLN A 65 -13.01 -6.27 4.52
N GLU A 66 -13.65 -7.34 5.01
CA GLU A 66 -15.11 -7.38 5.12
C GLU A 66 -15.63 -6.28 6.06
N LEU A 67 -14.98 -6.06 7.21
CA LEU A 67 -15.33 -4.98 8.13
C LEU A 67 -15.16 -3.58 7.48
N ALA A 68 -14.09 -3.37 6.70
CA ALA A 68 -13.89 -2.13 5.97
C ALA A 68 -14.97 -1.90 4.89
N HIS A 69 -15.39 -2.96 4.17
CA HIS A 69 -16.47 -2.87 3.18
C HIS A 69 -17.86 -2.68 3.82
N GLN A 70 -18.09 -3.23 5.00
CA GLN A 70 -19.33 -3.04 5.77
C GLN A 70 -19.44 -1.64 6.38
N GLN A 71 -18.32 -0.93 6.48
CA GLN A 71 -18.30 0.46 6.92
C GLN A 71 -18.93 1.32 5.82
N GLN A 72 -20.25 1.45 5.84
CA GLN A 72 -20.95 2.46 5.06
C GLN A 72 -20.33 3.82 5.41
N GLU A 73 -19.76 4.49 4.41
CA GLU A 73 -19.43 5.89 4.49
C GLU A 73 -20.74 6.68 4.61
N VAL A 74 -21.33 6.68 5.80
CA VAL A 74 -22.30 7.69 6.17
C VAL A 74 -21.52 8.99 6.06
N LYS A 75 -21.80 9.76 4.99
CA LYS A 75 -21.26 11.10 4.77
C LYS A 75 -21.78 12.02 5.88
N LYS A 76 -21.22 11.84 7.08
CA LYS A 76 -21.41 12.77 8.20
C LYS A 76 -20.91 14.11 7.73
N LYS A 77 -21.66 15.17 8.05
CA LYS A 77 -21.23 16.52 7.71
C LYS A 77 -19.89 16.78 8.39
N ILE A 78 -18.99 17.45 7.68
CA ILE A 78 -17.64 17.80 8.16
C ILE A 78 -17.71 18.46 9.55
N ASP A 79 -18.72 19.31 9.77
CA ASP A 79 -19.00 20.01 11.03
C ASP A 79 -19.19 19.08 12.24
N GLU A 80 -19.71 17.86 12.05
CA GLU A 80 -19.94 16.90 13.13
C GLU A 80 -18.69 16.05 13.45
N LEU A 81 -17.76 15.96 12.49
CA LEU A 81 -16.51 15.22 12.63
C LEU A 81 -15.39 16.07 13.22
N ILE A 82 -15.44 17.39 13.00
CA ILE A 82 -14.44 18.32 13.50
C ILE A 82 -14.70 18.61 14.99
N PRO A 83 -13.74 18.34 15.89
CA PRO A 83 -13.83 18.77 17.28
C PRO A 83 -14.08 20.27 17.40
N SER A 84 -14.85 20.70 18.41
CA SER A 84 -15.28 22.10 18.55
C SER A 84 -14.15 23.13 18.52
N TYR A 85 -12.96 22.79 19.02
CA TYR A 85 -11.77 23.65 19.01
C TYR A 85 -11.15 23.85 17.61
N LEU A 86 -11.48 22.98 16.64
CA LEU A 86 -10.98 23.01 15.27
C LEU A 86 -11.99 23.57 14.25
N LEU A 87 -13.22 23.89 14.68
CA LEU A 87 -14.23 24.48 13.80
C LEU A 87 -13.74 25.78 13.13
N GLY A 88 -12.88 26.55 13.80
CA GLY A 88 -12.26 27.74 13.21
C GLY A 88 -11.29 27.46 12.05
N TYR A 89 -10.88 26.20 11.86
CA TYR A 89 -10.00 25.74 10.77
C TYR A 89 -10.73 24.81 9.80
N GLN A 90 -12.06 24.88 9.74
CA GLN A 90 -12.89 24.06 8.86
C GLN A 90 -12.37 24.04 7.40
N ASP A 91 -11.87 25.17 6.92
CA ASP A 91 -11.29 25.32 5.59
C ASP A 91 -10.14 24.32 5.30
N HIS A 92 -9.37 23.92 6.32
CA HIS A 92 -8.28 22.94 6.16
C HIS A 92 -8.77 21.49 6.05
N PHE A 93 -10.02 21.22 6.44
CA PHE A 93 -10.65 19.90 6.35
C PHE A 93 -11.48 19.75 5.07
N GLU A 94 -11.78 20.85 4.38
CA GLU A 94 -12.42 20.82 3.06
C GLU A 94 -11.40 20.42 1.98
N LYS A 95 -11.59 19.22 1.39
CA LYS A 95 -10.69 18.65 0.38
C LYS A 95 -10.30 19.64 -0.72
N GLY A 96 -11.26 20.36 -1.30
CA GLY A 96 -10.99 21.31 -2.39
C GLY A 96 -10.18 22.54 -1.97
N LYS A 97 -10.35 23.02 -0.73
CA LYS A 97 -9.53 24.13 -0.20
C LYS A 97 -8.15 23.66 0.23
N ALA A 98 -8.04 22.43 0.73
CA ALA A 98 -6.77 21.83 1.14
C ALA A 98 -5.85 21.47 -0.04
N GLU A 99 -6.39 21.17 -1.22
CA GLU A 99 -5.62 20.89 -2.43
C GLU A 99 -5.04 22.14 -3.11
N ARG A 100 -5.57 23.33 -2.78
CA ARG A 100 -5.12 24.59 -3.39
C ARG A 100 -3.82 25.08 -2.72
N PHE A 101 -2.94 25.71 -3.52
CA PHE A 101 -1.77 26.40 -2.97
C PHE A 101 -2.17 27.46 -1.93
N PRO A 102 -1.39 27.61 -0.85
CA PRO A 102 -1.61 28.68 0.10
C PRO A 102 -1.47 30.05 -0.57
N PRO A 103 -2.10 31.09 -0.02
CA PRO A 103 -1.91 32.44 -0.52
C PRO A 103 -0.43 32.85 -0.40
N SER A 104 0.05 33.66 -1.35
CA SER A 104 1.41 34.19 -1.33
C SER A 104 1.70 34.90 -0.01
N ARG A 105 2.86 34.64 0.57
CA ARG A 105 3.27 35.20 1.86
C ARG A 105 4.50 36.08 1.69
N SER A 106 4.72 36.97 2.65
CA SER A 106 5.92 37.83 2.67
C SER A 106 7.23 37.08 2.87
N TYR A 107 7.15 35.79 3.20
CA TYR A 107 8.27 34.87 3.40
C TYR A 107 8.32 33.78 2.32
N ASP A 108 7.66 33.99 1.18
CA ASP A 108 7.88 33.15 0.01
C ASP A 108 9.35 33.25 -0.40
N HIS A 109 10.05 32.12 -0.40
CA HIS A 109 11.47 32.09 -0.69
C HIS A 109 11.68 32.22 -2.21
N ALA A 110 12.33 33.30 -2.62
CA ALA A 110 12.78 33.45 -3.99
C ALA A 110 13.90 32.43 -4.30
N ILE A 111 13.87 31.87 -5.51
CA ILE A 111 14.98 31.05 -6.03
C ILE A 111 16.03 32.03 -6.56
N GLU A 112 17.07 32.27 -5.78
CA GLU A 112 18.20 33.13 -6.17
C GLU A 112 19.07 32.39 -7.21
N LEU A 113 19.02 32.85 -8.45
CA LEU A 113 19.85 32.32 -9.53
C LEU A 113 21.23 32.98 -9.50
N GLN A 114 22.26 32.22 -9.87
CA GLN A 114 23.60 32.79 -10.05
C GLN A 114 23.61 33.76 -11.25
N PRO A 115 24.40 34.86 -11.23
CA PRO A 115 24.40 35.87 -12.30
C PRO A 115 24.79 35.34 -13.69
N ASP A 116 25.52 34.23 -13.74
CA ASP A 116 25.98 33.53 -14.95
C ASP A 116 25.06 32.36 -15.35
N PHE A 117 23.92 32.19 -14.65
CA PHE A 117 22.98 31.10 -14.93
C PHE A 117 22.38 31.25 -16.33
N VAL A 118 22.55 30.20 -17.14
CA VAL A 118 21.88 30.05 -18.43
C VAL A 118 20.84 28.93 -18.30
N PRO A 119 19.54 29.21 -18.56
CA PRO A 119 18.51 28.19 -18.55
C PRO A 119 18.85 27.04 -19.49
N ARG A 120 18.87 25.81 -18.95
CA ARG A 120 19.06 24.60 -19.75
C ARG A 120 17.71 24.08 -20.20
N ASN A 121 17.44 24.19 -21.49
CA ASN A 121 16.30 23.50 -22.09
C ASN A 121 16.69 22.03 -22.35
N CYS A 122 16.26 21.14 -21.46
CA CYS A 122 16.42 19.70 -21.66
C CYS A 122 15.21 19.13 -22.40
N LYS A 123 15.44 18.18 -23.32
CA LYS A 123 14.35 17.48 -24.01
C LYS A 123 13.50 16.76 -22.98
N LEU A 124 12.19 16.98 -23.03
CA LEU A 124 11.24 16.16 -22.28
C LEU A 124 11.35 14.70 -22.73
N TYR A 125 11.19 13.78 -21.78
CA TYR A 125 11.01 12.39 -22.11
C TYR A 125 9.75 12.22 -22.95
N LEU A 126 9.82 11.37 -23.97
CA LEU A 126 8.65 11.04 -24.77
C LEU A 126 7.68 10.28 -23.88
N LEU A 127 6.49 10.84 -23.69
CA LEU A 127 5.38 10.16 -23.04
C LEU A 127 4.66 9.27 -24.04
N SER A 128 4.11 8.16 -23.57
CA SER A 128 3.15 7.39 -24.35
C SER A 128 1.84 8.19 -24.55
N PRO A 129 1.01 7.85 -25.55
CA PRO A 129 -0.25 8.57 -25.78
C PRO A 129 -1.20 8.59 -24.58
N VAL A 130 -1.13 7.56 -23.72
CA VAL A 130 -1.96 7.47 -22.50
C VAL A 130 -1.44 8.44 -21.44
N GLU A 131 -0.13 8.44 -21.19
CA GLU A 131 0.51 9.35 -20.23
C GLU A 131 0.36 10.81 -20.65
N GLN A 132 0.50 11.11 -21.94
CA GLN A 132 0.30 12.46 -22.46
C GLN A 132 -1.13 12.94 -22.20
N LYS A 133 -2.14 12.09 -22.44
CA LYS A 133 -3.55 12.42 -22.18
C LYS A 133 -3.82 12.68 -20.70
N GLU A 134 -3.21 11.90 -19.80
CA GLU A 134 -3.31 12.13 -18.37
C GLU A 134 -2.60 13.41 -17.93
N GLN A 135 -1.42 13.70 -18.50
CA GLN A 135 -0.71 14.95 -18.25
C GLN A 135 -1.53 16.16 -18.71
N ASP A 136 -2.05 16.13 -19.94
CA ASP A 136 -2.84 17.22 -20.50
C ASP A 136 -4.09 17.46 -19.64
N LYS A 137 -4.78 16.40 -19.23
CA LYS A 137 -5.91 16.47 -18.29
C LYS A 137 -5.50 17.11 -16.96
N PHE A 138 -4.37 16.69 -16.39
CA PHE A 138 -3.88 17.26 -15.12
C PHE A 138 -3.56 18.75 -15.25
N LEU A 139 -2.94 19.16 -16.37
CA LEU A 139 -2.63 20.56 -16.64
C LEU A 139 -3.90 21.40 -16.80
N GLU A 140 -4.91 20.92 -17.53
CA GLU A 140 -6.21 21.60 -17.66
C GLU A 140 -6.95 21.77 -16.33
N GLU A 141 -6.78 20.85 -15.38
CA GLU A 141 -7.42 20.90 -14.06
C GLU A 141 -6.72 21.88 -13.09
N ASN A 142 -5.42 22.12 -13.25
CA ASN A 142 -4.58 22.79 -12.23
C ASN A 142 -3.92 24.10 -12.68
N LEU A 143 -3.95 24.47 -13.97
CA LEU A 143 -3.47 25.75 -14.51
C LEU A 143 -4.63 26.72 -14.80
#